data_AF-A0A438DTS1-F1
#
_entry.id   AF-A0A438DTS1-F1
#
_cell.length_a   1.000
_cell.length_b   1.000
_cell.length_c   1.000
_cell.angle_alpha   90.00
_cell.angle_beta   90.00
_cell.angle_gamma   90.00
#
_symmetry.space_group_name_H-M   'P 1'
#
loop_
_entity.id
_entity.type
_entity.pdbx_description
1 polymer ?
#
loop_
_entity_poly.entity_id
_entity_poly.type
_entity_poly.pdbx_seq_one_letter_code
_entity_poly.pdbx_strand_id
1 'polypeptide(L)'
;MEKIVIYQHANKEVAIICNHQRSVSKSHDVQMSRLSEKMRELQGVLDELKTDLARAKKGKPPLKDSDGKPKKNMTPEVLERKIAQTNTKIEKMERDMKTKEDLKTVALGTSKINYLDPRISVAWCKRQEVPIEKIFNKSLLAKFAWAMDVDPSFRF
;
A
#
# COMPACT_ATOMS: atom_id res chain seq x y z
N MET A 1 -1.53 -4.67 -8.20
CA MET A 1 -1.39 -3.48 -7.33
C MET A 1 -0.76 -2.31 -8.07
N GLU A 2 0.28 -2.54 -8.87
CA GLU A 2 0.95 -1.52 -9.69
C GLU A 2 0.01 -0.66 -10.55
N LYS A 3 -0.92 -1.26 -11.29
CA LYS A 3 -1.91 -0.52 -12.11
C LYS A 3 -2.75 0.49 -11.31
N ILE A 4 -3.13 0.14 -10.08
CA ILE A 4 -3.90 1.03 -9.20
C ILE A 4 -3.03 2.22 -8.75
N VAL A 5 -1.76 1.96 -8.46
CA VAL A 5 -0.80 3.02 -8.10
C VAL A 5 -0.64 4.00 -9.27
N ILE A 6 -0.53 3.51 -10.51
CA ILE A 6 -0.47 4.35 -11.71
C ILE A 6 -1.72 5.23 -11.85
N TYR A 7 -2.92 4.65 -11.67
CA TYR A 7 -4.16 5.41 -11.69
C TYR A 7 -4.20 6.49 -10.60
N GLN A 8 -3.80 6.15 -9.38
CA GLN A 8 -3.75 7.10 -8.26
C GLN A 8 -2.77 8.23 -8.51
N HIS A 9 -1.63 7.92 -9.12
CA HIS A 9 -0.64 8.91 -9.54
C HIS A 9 -1.23 9.87 -10.59
N ALA A 10 -1.87 9.34 -11.64
CA ALA A 10 -2.54 10.16 -12.65
C ALA A 10 -3.62 11.07 -12.03
N ASN A 11 -4.44 10.53 -11.11
CA ASN A 11 -5.44 11.34 -10.40
C ASN A 11 -4.80 12.42 -9.49
N LYS A 12 -3.63 12.14 -8.90
CA LYS A 12 -2.86 13.12 -8.12
C LYS A 12 -2.40 14.28 -8.99
N GLU A 13 -1.86 14.01 -10.18
CA GLU A 13 -1.44 15.06 -11.11
C GLU A 13 -2.61 15.94 -11.52
N VAL A 14 -3.77 15.36 -11.81
CA VAL A 14 -5.00 16.14 -12.08
C VAL A 14 -5.40 16.99 -10.88
N ALA A 15 -5.34 16.44 -9.66
CA ALA A 15 -5.63 17.21 -8.45
C ALA A 15 -4.66 18.39 -8.24
N ILE A 16 -3.37 18.21 -8.57
CA ILE A 16 -2.37 19.28 -8.51
C ILE A 16 -2.65 20.36 -9.55
N ILE A 17 -2.92 19.97 -10.81
CA ILE A 17 -3.25 20.91 -11.91
C ILE A 17 -4.51 21.71 -11.58
N CYS A 18 -5.54 21.07 -11.02
CA CYS A 18 -6.76 21.73 -10.59
C CYS A 18 -6.62 22.48 -9.25
N ASN A 19 -5.42 22.54 -8.66
CA ASN A 19 -5.14 23.18 -7.38
C ASN A 19 -6.05 22.70 -6.22
N HIS A 20 -6.41 21.41 -6.21
CA HIS A 20 -7.19 20.80 -5.15
C HIS A 20 -6.32 20.51 -3.92
N GLN A 21 -5.94 21.58 -3.22
CA GLN A 21 -5.21 21.49 -1.96
C GLN A 21 -6.16 21.19 -0.80
N ARG A 22 -5.63 20.56 0.24
CA ARG A 22 -6.29 20.43 1.55
C ARG A 22 -5.28 20.69 2.65
N SER A 23 -5.78 21.14 3.80
CA SER A 23 -4.98 21.15 5.01
C SER A 23 -4.62 19.71 5.41
N VAL A 24 -3.46 19.57 6.05
CA VAL A 24 -3.04 18.30 6.62
C VAL A 24 -4.07 17.88 7.67
N SER A 25 -4.49 16.61 7.63
CA SER A 25 -5.44 16.08 8.62
C SER A 25 -4.85 16.21 10.02
N LYS A 26 -5.65 16.65 11.00
CA LYS A 26 -5.26 16.67 12.42
C LYS A 26 -4.80 15.30 12.94
N SER A 27 -5.25 14.22 12.29
CA SER A 27 -4.88 12.85 12.63
C SER A 27 -3.65 12.33 11.89
N HIS A 28 -3.07 13.10 10.97
CA HIS A 28 -1.97 12.67 10.11
C HIS A 28 -0.77 12.21 10.92
N ASP A 29 -0.31 13.04 11.85
CA ASP A 29 0.88 12.75 12.67
C ASP A 29 0.67 11.52 13.56
N VAL A 30 -0.51 11.40 14.16
CA VAL A 30 -0.88 10.22 14.96
C VAL A 30 -0.86 8.95 14.09
N GLN A 31 -1.38 9.04 12.87
CA GLN A 31 -1.38 7.91 11.95
C GLN A 31 0.02 7.57 11.46
N MET A 32 0.87 8.57 11.21
CA MET A 32 2.27 8.38 10.82
C MET A 32 3.08 7.76 11.97
N SER A 33 2.90 8.22 13.21
CA SER A 33 3.56 7.62 14.39
C SER A 33 3.23 6.14 14.52
N ARG A 34 1.95 5.76 14.40
CA ARG A 34 1.51 4.36 14.45
C ARG A 34 2.12 3.50 13.33
N LEU A 35 2.30 4.06 12.14
CA LEU A 35 2.96 3.35 11.04
C LEU A 35 4.46 3.19 11.31
N SER A 36 5.12 4.24 11.82
CA SER A 36 6.52 4.21 12.22
C SER A 36 6.80 3.23 13.37
N GLU A 37 5.90 3.10 14.34
CA GLU A 37 5.98 2.09 15.40
C GLU A 37 5.94 0.68 14.83
N LYS A 38 4.94 0.37 13.98
CA LYS A 38 4.87 -0.93 13.30
C LYS A 38 6.09 -1.22 12.43
N MET A 39 6.67 -0.20 11.80
CA MET A 39 7.90 -0.33 11.03
C MET A 39 9.07 -0.77 11.93
N ARG A 40 9.23 -0.11 13.08
CA ARG A 40 10.26 -0.47 14.06
C ARG A 40 10.08 -1.89 14.60
N GLU A 41 8.84 -2.31 14.85
CA GLU A 41 8.53 -3.70 15.25
C GLU A 41 8.97 -4.70 14.18
N LEU A 42 8.63 -4.46 12.90
CA LEU A 42 9.05 -5.34 11.80
C LEU A 42 10.57 -5.38 11.62
N GLN A 43 11.24 -4.24 11.77
CA GLN A 43 12.71 -4.15 11.72
C GLN A 43 13.35 -4.95 12.87
N GLY A 44 12.82 -4.84 14.09
CA GLY A 44 13.26 -5.66 15.22
C GLY A 44 13.11 -7.16 14.95
N VAL A 45 11.95 -7.58 14.43
CA VAL A 45 11.72 -8.98 14.02
C VAL A 45 12.71 -9.42 12.94
N LEU A 46 13.01 -8.56 11.97
CA LEU A 46 13.98 -8.86 10.92
C LEU A 46 15.39 -9.10 11.49
N ASP A 47 15.82 -8.25 12.43
CA ASP A 47 17.14 -8.34 13.04
C ASP A 47 17.29 -9.59 13.92
N GLU A 48 16.24 -9.96 14.66
CA GLU A 48 16.17 -11.23 15.37
C GLU A 48 16.30 -12.43 14.41
N LEU A 49 15.54 -12.44 13.32
CA LEU A 49 15.58 -13.52 12.34
C LEU A 49 16.95 -13.64 11.66
N LYS A 50 17.60 -12.52 11.33
CA LYS A 50 18.97 -12.49 10.80
C LYS A 50 19.97 -13.04 11.81
N THR A 51 19.83 -12.68 13.09
CA THR A 51 20.68 -13.19 14.17
C THR A 51 20.50 -14.70 14.33
N ASP A 52 19.26 -15.18 14.33
CA ASP A 52 18.95 -16.61 14.39
C ASP A 52 19.50 -17.36 13.19
N LEU A 53 19.43 -16.79 11.98
CA LEU A 53 20.01 -17.39 10.77
C LEU A 53 21.53 -17.50 10.88
N ALA A 54 22.21 -16.45 11.35
CA ALA A 54 23.65 -16.46 11.53
C ALA A 54 24.10 -17.50 12.57
N ARG A 55 23.31 -17.73 13.63
CA ARG A 55 23.56 -18.78 14.63
C ARG A 55 23.33 -20.17 14.04
N ALA A 56 22.21 -20.37 13.33
CA ALA A 56 21.87 -21.64 12.71
C ALA A 56 22.91 -22.07 11.67
N LYS A 57 23.42 -21.14 10.85
CA LYS A 57 24.51 -21.39 9.89
C LYS A 57 25.84 -21.79 10.57
N LYS A 58 26.03 -21.38 11.82
CA LYS A 58 27.19 -21.78 12.66
C LYS A 58 26.92 -23.03 13.50
N GLY A 59 25.82 -23.75 13.26
CA GLY A 59 25.43 -24.93 14.03
C GLY A 59 24.96 -24.63 15.46
N LYS A 60 24.75 -23.36 15.82
CA LYS A 60 24.24 -22.95 17.14
C LYS A 60 22.71 -22.84 17.09
N PRO A 61 22.00 -23.19 18.18
CA PRO A 61 20.56 -23.03 18.23
C PRO A 61 20.17 -21.54 18.16
N PRO A 62 19.00 -21.22 17.58
CA PRO A 62 18.39 -19.90 17.65
C PRO A 62 18.26 -19.39 19.07
N LEU A 63 18.10 -18.08 19.22
CA LEU A 63 17.73 -17.48 20.50
C LEU A 63 16.34 -17.96 20.94
N LYS A 64 16.12 -17.92 22.25
CA LYS A 64 14.81 -18.16 22.84
C LYS A 64 13.83 -17.06 22.40
N ASP A 65 12.56 -17.37 22.35
CA ASP A 65 11.51 -16.37 22.12
C ASP A 65 11.35 -15.44 23.33
N SER A 66 10.43 -14.48 23.20
CA SER A 66 10.06 -13.53 24.26
C SER A 66 9.58 -14.21 25.55
N ASP A 67 9.08 -15.45 25.47
CA ASP A 67 8.62 -16.26 26.61
C ASP A 67 9.73 -17.16 27.17
N GLY A 68 10.97 -17.02 26.68
CA GLY A 68 12.11 -17.83 27.09
C GLY A 68 12.09 -19.28 26.59
N LYS A 69 11.19 -19.62 25.66
CA LYS A 69 11.07 -20.95 25.07
C LYS A 69 11.98 -21.10 23.85
N PRO A 70 12.54 -22.30 23.61
CA PRO A 70 13.32 -22.55 22.41
C PRO A 70 12.43 -22.49 21.17
N LYS A 71 12.83 -21.68 20.18
CA LYS A 71 12.17 -21.58 18.88
C LYS A 71 12.28 -22.94 18.15
N LYS A 72 11.19 -23.73 18.15
CA LYS A 72 11.14 -25.05 17.48
C LYS A 72 11.14 -24.91 15.96
N ASN A 73 11.73 -25.88 15.26
CA ASN A 73 11.72 -26.03 13.79
C ASN A 73 12.25 -24.81 13.02
N MET A 74 13.30 -24.18 13.52
CA MET A 74 13.93 -23.01 12.91
C MET A 74 15.18 -23.40 12.13
N THR A 75 15.00 -24.12 11.01
CA THR A 75 16.09 -24.44 10.10
C THR A 75 16.55 -23.17 9.34
N PRO A 76 17.80 -23.14 8.80
CA PRO A 76 18.26 -22.01 8.00
C PRO A 76 17.30 -21.64 6.87
N GLU A 77 16.74 -22.63 6.18
CA GLU A 77 15.77 -22.42 5.09
C GLU A 77 14.47 -21.77 5.56
N VAL A 78 13.94 -22.18 6.72
CA VAL A 78 12.75 -21.56 7.31
C VAL A 78 13.01 -20.12 7.72
N LEU A 79 14.20 -19.83 8.26
CA LEU A 79 14.62 -18.48 8.64
C LEU A 79 14.78 -17.57 7.42
N GLU A 80 15.43 -18.05 6.36
CA GLU A 80 15.57 -17.32 5.10
C GLU A 80 14.20 -16.98 4.49
N ARG A 81 13.28 -17.95 4.47
CA ARG A 81 11.91 -17.70 4.01
C ARG A 81 11.18 -16.66 4.86
N LYS A 82 11.32 -16.71 6.18
CA LYS A 82 10.72 -15.71 7.08
C LYS A 82 11.32 -14.32 6.89
N ILE A 83 12.65 -14.23 6.71
CA ILE A 83 13.36 -12.98 6.40
C ILE A 83 12.82 -12.37 5.10
N ALA A 84 12.71 -13.17 4.04
CA ALA A 84 12.17 -12.72 2.76
C ALA A 84 10.74 -12.16 2.91
N GLN A 85 9.86 -12.89 3.62
CA GLN A 85 8.49 -12.43 3.89
C GLN A 85 8.45 -11.14 4.71
N THR A 86 9.32 -11.01 5.72
CA THR A 86 9.39 -9.79 6.54
C THR A 86 9.90 -8.60 5.73
N ASN A 87 10.92 -8.78 4.88
CA ASN A 87 11.39 -7.74 3.96
C ASN A 87 10.28 -7.26 3.02
N THR A 88 9.51 -8.17 2.40
CA THR A 88 8.37 -7.77 1.56
C THR A 88 7.33 -6.95 2.32
N LYS A 89 7.08 -7.27 3.61
CA LYS A 89 6.18 -6.48 4.46
C LYS A 89 6.73 -5.10 4.77
N ILE A 90 8.03 -5.00 5.07
CA ILE A 90 8.73 -3.73 5.32
C ILE A 90 8.63 -2.84 4.07
N GLU A 91 9.04 -3.35 2.90
CA GLU A 91 8.98 -2.59 1.64
C GLU A 91 7.56 -2.11 1.33
N LYS A 92 6.55 -2.96 1.56
CA LYS A 92 5.15 -2.56 1.39
C LYS A 92 4.78 -1.41 2.34
N MET A 93 5.16 -1.50 3.60
CA MET A 93 4.81 -0.47 4.58
C MET A 93 5.57 0.84 4.34
N GLU A 94 6.81 0.80 3.85
CA GLU A 94 7.56 1.99 3.43
C GLU A 94 6.86 2.70 2.28
N ARG A 95 6.43 1.94 1.26
CA ARG A 95 5.64 2.49 0.14
C ARG A 95 4.33 3.11 0.60
N ASP A 96 3.63 2.44 1.52
CA ASP A 96 2.36 2.92 2.06
C ASP A 96 2.55 4.22 2.87
N MET A 97 3.62 4.31 3.67
CA MET A 97 3.99 5.53 4.43
C MET A 97 4.34 6.68 3.49
N LYS A 98 5.19 6.45 2.49
CA LYS A 98 5.58 7.46 1.50
C LYS A 98 4.36 8.00 0.75
N THR A 99 3.50 7.10 0.27
CA THR A 99 2.26 7.48 -0.43
C THR A 99 1.36 8.36 0.45
N LYS A 100 1.26 8.03 1.74
CA LYS A 100 0.45 8.79 2.69
C LYS A 100 1.00 10.20 2.91
N GLU A 101 2.31 10.32 3.02
CA GLU A 101 3.00 11.59 3.16
C GLU A 101 2.86 12.46 1.91
N ASP A 102 3.08 11.87 0.72
CA ASP A 102 2.96 12.54 -0.58
C ASP A 102 1.56 13.06 -0.89
N LEU A 103 0.53 12.49 -0.25
CA LEU A 103 -0.88 12.85 -0.42
C LEU A 103 -1.45 13.70 0.72
N LYS A 104 -0.63 14.08 1.72
CA LYS A 104 -1.15 14.73 2.93
C LYS A 104 -1.86 16.06 2.66
N THR A 105 -1.41 16.79 1.63
CA THR A 105 -1.91 18.13 1.23
C THR A 105 -2.79 18.14 -0.02
N VAL A 106 -3.09 16.99 -0.63
CA VAL A 106 -3.82 16.94 -1.91
C VAL A 106 -5.18 16.26 -1.75
N ALA A 107 -6.24 16.88 -2.26
CA ALA A 107 -7.61 16.37 -2.21
C ALA A 107 -7.98 15.59 -3.50
N LEU A 108 -7.59 14.31 -3.55
CA LEU A 108 -7.87 13.40 -4.67
C LEU A 108 -9.35 13.12 -4.95
N GLY A 109 -10.23 13.37 -3.98
CA GLY A 109 -11.66 13.12 -4.11
C GLY A 109 -12.30 14.09 -5.11
N THR A 110 -11.97 15.37 -5.02
CA THR A 110 -12.59 16.41 -5.86
C THR A 110 -12.26 16.21 -7.32
N SER A 111 -10.98 15.97 -7.67
CA SER A 111 -10.56 15.68 -9.04
C SER A 111 -11.28 14.45 -9.60
N LYS A 112 -11.28 13.36 -8.85
CA LYS A 112 -11.90 12.09 -9.27
C LYS A 112 -13.40 12.18 -9.47
N ILE A 113 -14.10 12.98 -8.67
CA ILE A 113 -15.56 13.00 -8.65
C ILE A 113 -16.14 14.06 -9.60
N ASN A 114 -15.45 15.19 -9.78
CA ASN A 114 -16.02 16.36 -10.44
C ASN A 114 -15.26 16.79 -11.70
N TYR A 115 -14.01 16.37 -11.88
CA TYR A 115 -13.14 16.86 -12.96
C TYR A 115 -12.60 15.76 -13.88
N LEU A 116 -12.76 14.49 -13.50
CA LEU A 116 -12.50 13.35 -14.37
C LEU A 116 -13.81 12.80 -14.90
N ASP A 117 -13.92 12.69 -16.23
CA ASP A 117 -15.03 11.96 -16.83
C ASP A 117 -14.96 10.48 -16.37
N PRO A 118 -15.98 9.96 -15.67
CA PRO A 118 -15.96 8.61 -15.14
C PRO A 118 -15.80 7.55 -16.23
N ARG A 119 -16.22 7.83 -17.48
CA ARG A 119 -16.05 6.93 -18.63
C ARG A 119 -14.58 6.66 -18.95
N ILE A 120 -13.69 7.64 -18.76
CA ILE A 120 -12.24 7.46 -18.91
C ILE A 120 -11.76 6.38 -17.93
N SER A 121 -12.20 6.46 -16.68
CA SER A 121 -11.82 5.52 -15.61
C SER A 121 -12.42 4.14 -15.83
N VAL A 122 -13.69 4.05 -16.25
CA VAL A 122 -14.35 2.78 -16.57
C VAL A 122 -13.68 2.10 -17.77
N ALA A 123 -13.45 2.83 -18.87
CA ALA A 123 -12.79 2.28 -20.04
C ALA A 123 -11.36 1.82 -19.73
N TRP A 124 -10.63 2.56 -18.89
CA TRP A 124 -9.31 2.13 -18.41
C TRP A 124 -9.39 0.85 -17.58
N CYS A 125 -10.35 0.74 -16.64
CA CYS A 125 -10.55 -0.46 -15.84
C CYS A 125 -10.83 -1.69 -16.70
N LYS A 126 -11.69 -1.55 -17.73
CA LYS A 126 -11.96 -2.62 -18.70
C LYS A 126 -10.72 -3.03 -19.49
N ARG A 127 -9.98 -2.06 -20.06
CA ARG A 127 -8.75 -2.34 -20.83
C ARG A 127 -7.65 -2.99 -20.00
N GLN A 128 -7.60 -2.69 -18.71
CA GLN A 128 -6.51 -3.09 -17.82
C GLN A 128 -6.89 -4.23 -16.87
N GLU A 129 -8.10 -4.76 -17.01
CA GLU A 129 -8.66 -5.82 -16.17
C GLU A 129 -8.56 -5.49 -14.67
N VAL A 130 -8.83 -4.22 -14.34
CA VAL A 130 -8.86 -3.75 -12.96
C VAL A 130 -10.32 -3.73 -12.49
N PRO A 131 -10.67 -4.41 -11.39
CA PRO A 131 -12.02 -4.35 -10.83
C PRO A 131 -12.40 -2.91 -10.49
N ILE A 132 -13.54 -2.43 -10.98
CA ILE A 132 -13.97 -1.03 -10.86
C ILE A 132 -14.16 -0.61 -9.39
N GLU A 133 -14.46 -1.56 -8.50
CA GLU A 133 -14.60 -1.40 -7.06
C GLU A 133 -13.30 -1.00 -6.37
N LYS A 134 -12.15 -1.21 -7.04
CA LYS A 134 -10.84 -0.73 -6.57
C LYS A 134 -10.62 0.75 -6.84
N ILE A 135 -11.39 1.35 -7.75
CA ILE A 135 -11.28 2.77 -8.15
C ILE A 135 -12.45 3.58 -7.57
N PHE A 136 -13.67 3.04 -7.68
CA PHE A 136 -14.91 3.64 -7.21
C PHE A 136 -15.49 2.82 -6.05
N ASN A 137 -15.76 3.51 -4.93
CA ASN A 137 -16.50 2.89 -3.83
C ASN A 137 -18.01 2.77 -4.19
N LYS A 138 -18.79 2.10 -3.35
CA LYS A 138 -20.25 1.89 -3.59
C LYS A 138 -21.02 3.17 -3.95
N SER A 139 -20.71 4.29 -3.29
CA SER A 139 -21.37 5.57 -3.56
C SER A 139 -21.01 6.12 -4.94
N LEU A 140 -19.73 6.03 -5.35
CA LEU A 140 -19.29 6.47 -6.67
C LEU A 140 -19.81 5.56 -7.78
N LEU A 141 -19.92 4.25 -7.53
CA LEU A 141 -20.53 3.31 -8.49
C LEU A 141 -21.99 3.68 -8.76
N ALA A 142 -22.76 4.00 -7.71
CA ALA A 142 -24.13 4.45 -7.87
C ALA A 142 -24.22 5.80 -8.62
N LYS A 143 -23.37 6.78 -8.26
CA LYS A 143 -23.34 8.10 -8.91
C LYS A 143 -22.99 8.01 -10.40
N PHE A 144 -22.08 7.12 -10.77
CA PHE A 144 -21.57 6.98 -12.14
C PHE A 144 -22.13 5.76 -12.86
N ALA A 145 -23.28 5.23 -12.44
CA ALA A 145 -23.91 4.07 -13.08
C ALA A 145 -24.07 4.26 -14.61
N TRP A 146 -24.41 5.47 -15.04
CA TRP A 146 -24.55 5.84 -16.45
C TRP A 146 -23.27 5.68 -17.30
N ALA A 147 -22.09 5.64 -16.66
CA ALA A 147 -20.80 5.51 -17.33
C ALA A 147 -20.30 4.05 -17.40
N MET A 148 -20.97 3.10 -16.75
CA MET A 148 -20.47 1.72 -16.58
C MET A 148 -20.47 0.91 -17.87
N ASP A 149 -21.39 1.20 -18.78
CA ASP A 149 -21.55 0.46 -20.03
C ASP A 149 -20.64 0.95 -21.17
N VAL A 150 -19.76 1.93 -20.90
CA VAL A 150 -18.90 2.51 -21.93
C VAL A 150 -17.93 1.48 -22.54
N ASP A 151 -17.72 1.57 -23.85
CA ASP A 151 -16.79 0.70 -24.56
C ASP A 151 -15.33 0.86 -24.07
N PRO A 152 -14.53 -0.22 -23.94
CA PRO A 152 -13.13 -0.13 -23.57
C PRO A 152 -12.28 0.75 -24.49
N SER A 153 -12.69 0.97 -25.74
CA SER A 153 -11.98 1.83 -26.71
C SER A 153 -12.25 3.32 -26.52
N PHE A 154 -13.17 3.72 -25.62
CA PHE A 154 -13.56 5.11 -25.39
C PHE A 154 -12.38 6.08 -25.25
N ARG A 155 -12.54 7.24 -25.88
CA ARG A 155 -11.66 8.41 -25.88
C ARG A 155 -12.52 9.64 -25.60
N PHE A 156 -12.05 10.48 -24.68
CA PHE A 156 -12.68 11.74 -24.30
C PHE A 156 -12.26 12.84 -25.26
#